data_AF-A0AAN6C2D9-F1
#
_entry.id   AF-A0AAN6C2D9-F1
#
_cell.length_a   1.000
_cell.length_b   1.000
_cell.length_c   1.000
_cell.angle_alpha   90.00
_cell.angle_beta   90.00
_cell.angle_gamma   90.00
#
_symmetry.space_group_name_H-M   'P 1'
#
loop_
_entity.id
_entity.type
_entity.pdbx_description
1 polymer ?
#
loop_
_entity_poly.entity_id
_entity_poly.type
_entity_poly.pdbx_seq_one_letter_code
_entity_poly.pdbx_strand_id
1 'polypeptide(L)'
;MSSISESSVRRACESCRPGAASSSAGSVFTPDSLPRQRNRRVPTVERTSRRIDRITIHDETSGSWSSPLPEVTPSPTSLDNAVDEYRRRLYFQPLPLFDPQGLRERVQRSPVFLQWIFLALALSNLPYDASSAKEADLIHSHARAARDTVLELAMRGTARLEISQALCLLALGDILEGRPALALMTIGAVCRLELVRGAGYAESPSDASLRCYWSVFILEKGFTPRFTLLSQTHSKPEYPRSAREPSPPAYIGDEEYAPDLVTIRDDLRTDPGITSHAVRAVSFCGDVISYLHALRIGKADNPADTNSNFYQLTNTLYDLESQLGHIHFVRNVGFSERTSEEFERHREYWAPWLLFQMTAHASQALLNHPFIHLVLLRRANRPSQPRLFLQQTVDQAMFHSAWVTSANFYISYKACPAKRTTTT
;
A
#
# COMPACT_ATOMS: atom_id res chain seq x y z
N MET A 1 17.49 -8.29 -58.18
CA MET A 1 16.57 -8.07 -59.32
C MET A 1 15.22 -8.68 -58.96
N SER A 2 14.17 -7.85 -58.95
CA SER A 2 12.74 -8.15 -59.21
C SER A 2 12.08 -9.32 -58.42
N SER A 3 11.21 -9.09 -57.42
CA SER A 3 9.80 -8.62 -57.44
C SER A 3 8.78 -9.77 -57.36
N ILE A 4 8.02 -9.93 -56.25
CA ILE A 4 6.66 -10.54 -56.15
C ILE A 4 6.06 -10.04 -54.80
N SER A 5 5.29 -8.95 -54.76
CA SER A 5 3.83 -8.78 -54.90
C SER A 5 2.97 -9.23 -53.71
N GLU A 6 2.39 -8.23 -53.03
CA GLU A 6 1.27 -8.30 -52.08
C GLU A 6 0.05 -8.98 -52.71
N SER A 7 -0.36 -10.14 -52.19
CA SER A 7 -1.75 -10.63 -52.27
C SER A 7 -1.93 -11.94 -51.51
N SER A 8 -2.12 -11.90 -50.18
CA SER A 8 -2.78 -13.01 -49.44
C SER A 8 -3.02 -12.68 -47.95
N VAL A 9 -3.78 -11.63 -47.63
CA VAL A 9 -4.49 -11.56 -46.34
C VAL A 9 -5.79 -10.75 -46.48
N ARG A 10 -6.71 -11.20 -47.34
CA ARG A 10 -8.11 -10.76 -47.34
C ARG A 10 -9.01 -11.94 -47.69
N ARG A 11 -9.41 -12.70 -46.68
CA ARG A 11 -10.61 -13.55 -46.69
C ARG A 11 -10.84 -14.13 -45.30
N ALA A 12 -11.61 -13.43 -44.48
CA ALA A 12 -12.43 -13.99 -43.39
C ALA A 12 -13.21 -12.85 -42.75
N CYS A 13 -14.50 -12.73 -43.09
CA CYS A 13 -15.61 -12.20 -42.29
C CYS A 13 -16.66 -11.54 -43.20
N GLU A 14 -17.39 -12.38 -43.94
CA GLU A 14 -18.69 -12.03 -44.50
C GLU A 14 -19.66 -13.15 -44.16
N SER A 15 -20.47 -12.96 -43.13
CA SER A 15 -21.85 -13.44 -43.07
C SER A 15 -22.56 -12.80 -41.88
N CYS A 16 -23.84 -12.50 -42.05
CA CYS A 16 -24.83 -12.02 -41.06
C CYS A 16 -25.05 -10.50 -40.93
N ARG A 17 -25.77 -9.94 -41.92
CA ARG A 17 -26.91 -9.01 -41.73
C ARG A 17 -27.93 -9.28 -42.86
N PRO A 18 -29.26 -9.18 -42.61
CA PRO A 18 -30.02 -7.91 -42.68
C PRO A 18 -31.09 -7.81 -41.56
N GLY A 19 -31.79 -6.71 -41.31
CA GLY A 19 -32.08 -5.53 -42.12
C GLY A 19 -32.64 -4.36 -41.28
N ALA A 20 -33.02 -3.30 -41.99
CA ALA A 20 -33.29 -1.95 -41.50
C ALA A 20 -34.79 -1.64 -41.30
N ALA A 21 -35.09 -0.66 -40.44
CA ALA A 21 -36.25 0.26 -40.48
C ALA A 21 -35.99 1.39 -39.45
N SER A 22 -35.59 2.59 -39.89
CA SER A 22 -36.42 3.75 -40.25
C SER A 22 -36.87 4.62 -39.06
N SER A 23 -36.42 5.87 -39.12
CA SER A 23 -36.65 7.04 -38.26
C SER A 23 -38.09 7.57 -38.21
N SER A 24 -38.49 8.15 -37.09
CA SER A 24 -39.35 9.35 -37.07
C SER A 24 -39.28 10.10 -35.72
N ALA A 25 -39.26 11.45 -35.82
CA ALA A 25 -39.62 12.58 -34.91
C ALA A 25 -39.79 12.33 -33.39
N GLY A 26 -39.44 13.22 -32.45
CA GLY A 26 -39.41 14.69 -32.42
C GLY A 26 -40.29 15.21 -31.25
N SER A 27 -39.89 16.33 -30.60
CA SER A 27 -40.55 17.09 -29.50
C SER A 27 -40.15 16.69 -28.06
N VAL A 28 -39.39 17.47 -27.27
CA VAL A 28 -39.55 18.84 -26.71
C VAL A 28 -40.54 18.94 -25.54
N PHE A 29 -40.02 19.53 -24.45
CA PHE A 29 -40.57 19.79 -23.11
C PHE A 29 -41.76 20.77 -23.06
N THR A 30 -42.71 20.58 -22.12
CA THR A 30 -43.14 21.52 -21.03
C THR A 30 -44.42 21.02 -20.28
N PRO A 31 -44.75 21.57 -19.08
CA PRO A 31 -45.45 20.85 -18.00
C PRO A 31 -46.94 21.21 -17.81
N ASP A 32 -47.53 20.64 -16.74
CA ASP A 32 -48.83 20.87 -16.10
C ASP A 32 -50.00 19.96 -16.48
N SER A 33 -50.35 19.06 -15.56
CA SER A 33 -51.68 19.01 -14.92
C SER A 33 -51.80 17.83 -13.92
N LEU A 34 -52.01 18.16 -12.64
CA LEU A 34 -52.45 17.21 -11.60
C LEU A 34 -53.89 16.74 -11.87
N PRO A 35 -54.24 15.51 -11.47
CA PRO A 35 -55.46 15.39 -10.68
C PRO A 35 -55.37 14.48 -9.44
N ARG A 36 -56.04 14.99 -8.41
CA ARG A 36 -56.56 14.41 -7.17
C ARG A 36 -56.58 12.88 -7.02
N GLN A 37 -56.07 12.48 -5.85
CA GLN A 37 -56.26 11.19 -5.17
C GLN A 37 -57.72 10.71 -5.16
N ARG A 38 -57.89 9.41 -5.43
CA ARG A 38 -59.08 8.64 -5.02
C ARG A 38 -58.62 7.39 -4.27
N ASN A 39 -58.95 7.34 -2.99
CA ASN A 39 -58.65 6.25 -2.05
C ASN A 39 -59.12 4.89 -2.59
N ARG A 40 -58.20 3.92 -2.68
CA ARG A 40 -58.53 2.50 -2.84
C ARG A 40 -57.85 1.73 -1.70
N ARG A 41 -58.69 1.18 -0.81
CA ARG A 41 -58.29 0.31 0.31
C ARG A 41 -57.63 -0.96 -0.25
N VAL A 42 -56.46 -1.31 0.28
CA VAL A 42 -55.76 -2.58 0.05
C VAL A 42 -55.87 -3.40 1.35
N PRO A 43 -56.05 -4.74 1.29
CA PRO A 43 -56.24 -5.55 2.50
C PRO A 43 -54.94 -5.71 3.28
N THR A 44 -55.07 -5.66 4.60
CA THR A 44 -53.99 -5.89 5.57
C THR A 44 -53.46 -7.32 5.43
N VAL A 45 -52.22 -7.47 4.98
CA VAL A 45 -51.48 -8.73 5.12
C VAL A 45 -50.94 -8.78 6.53
N GLU A 46 -51.52 -9.66 7.34
CA GLU A 46 -51.08 -9.99 8.69
C GLU A 46 -49.68 -10.59 8.64
N ARG A 47 -48.67 -9.77 8.92
CA ARG A 47 -47.28 -10.20 8.99
C ARG A 47 -47.07 -10.83 10.36
N THR A 48 -47.28 -12.15 10.45
CA THR A 48 -46.84 -12.94 11.61
C THR A 48 -45.34 -12.75 11.76
N SER A 49 -44.95 -11.87 12.68
CA SER A 49 -43.57 -11.69 13.10
C SER A 49 -43.15 -12.94 13.85
N ARG A 50 -42.62 -13.94 13.13
CA ARG A 50 -41.81 -14.98 13.75
C ARG A 50 -40.57 -14.29 14.31
N ARG A 51 -40.64 -13.97 15.59
CA ARG A 51 -39.51 -13.55 16.42
C ARG A 51 -38.48 -14.66 16.30
N ILE A 52 -37.44 -14.45 15.51
CA ILE A 52 -36.24 -15.27 15.61
C ILE A 52 -35.68 -14.89 16.97
N ASP A 53 -35.83 -15.79 17.95
CA ASP A 53 -35.21 -15.61 19.24
C ASP A 53 -33.73 -15.38 19.01
N ARG A 54 -33.26 -14.22 19.46
CA ARG A 54 -31.85 -13.89 19.51
C ARG A 54 -31.23 -14.93 20.43
N ILE A 55 -30.64 -15.97 19.85
CA ILE A 55 -29.71 -16.83 20.57
C ILE A 55 -28.62 -15.88 21.02
N THR A 56 -28.62 -15.61 22.32
CA THR A 56 -27.56 -14.85 22.96
C THR A 56 -26.39 -15.82 22.94
N ILE A 57 -25.55 -15.71 21.90
CA ILE A 57 -24.26 -16.39 21.91
C ILE A 57 -23.55 -15.75 23.08
N HIS A 58 -23.50 -16.48 24.20
CA HIS A 58 -22.62 -16.13 25.30
C HIS A 58 -21.23 -15.99 24.68
N ASP A 59 -20.67 -14.78 24.78
CA ASP A 59 -19.26 -14.54 24.61
C ASP A 59 -18.58 -15.41 25.68
N GLU A 60 -18.13 -16.60 25.28
CA GLU A 60 -17.32 -17.43 26.16
C GLU A 60 -16.12 -16.58 26.55
N THR A 61 -16.12 -16.17 27.82
CA THR A 61 -14.99 -15.54 28.49
C THR A 61 -13.72 -16.29 28.10
N SER A 62 -12.90 -15.63 27.28
CA SER A 62 -11.53 -15.97 26.88
C SER A 62 -10.97 -17.23 27.57
N GLY A 63 -11.36 -18.40 27.07
CA GLY A 63 -10.67 -19.64 27.40
C GLY A 63 -9.21 -19.49 27.03
N SER A 64 -8.31 -19.87 27.95
CA SER A 64 -6.89 -20.02 27.65
C SER A 64 -6.75 -21.08 26.54
N TRP A 65 -6.67 -20.63 25.30
CA TRP A 65 -6.49 -21.51 24.15
C TRP A 65 -5.08 -22.10 24.19
N SER A 66 -5.00 -23.39 24.48
CA SER A 66 -3.77 -24.19 24.35
C SER A 66 -3.45 -24.36 22.87
N SER A 67 -2.33 -23.80 22.43
CA SER A 67 -1.84 -23.97 21.06
C SER A 67 -1.47 -25.44 20.81
N PRO A 68 -1.82 -26.04 19.66
CA PRO A 68 -1.38 -27.39 19.30
C PRO A 68 0.11 -27.47 18.95
N LEU A 69 0.82 -26.33 18.93
CA LEU A 69 2.27 -26.28 18.76
C LEU A 69 2.96 -26.91 19.98
N PRO A 70 4.05 -27.69 19.78
CA PRO A 70 4.96 -28.03 20.87
C PRO A 70 5.36 -26.74 21.60
N GLU A 71 5.40 -26.78 22.93
CA GLU A 71 5.75 -25.65 23.80
C GLU A 71 7.25 -25.25 23.71
N VAL A 72 7.85 -25.48 22.54
CA VAL A 72 9.21 -25.11 22.22
C VAL A 72 9.21 -23.64 21.80
N THR A 73 9.81 -22.82 22.65
CA THR A 73 10.04 -21.41 22.37
C THR A 73 11.33 -21.23 21.56
N PRO A 74 11.41 -20.23 20.68
CA PRO A 74 12.65 -19.84 20.01
C PRO A 74 13.79 -19.59 20.99
N SER A 75 15.03 -19.83 20.54
CA SER A 75 16.20 -19.52 21.34
C SER A 75 16.35 -17.98 21.52
N PRO A 76 16.87 -17.50 22.67
CA PRO A 76 17.10 -16.07 22.88
C PRO A 76 17.99 -15.45 21.80
N THR A 77 19.05 -16.16 21.40
CA THR A 77 20.02 -15.71 20.38
C THR A 77 19.36 -15.58 19.00
N SER A 78 18.54 -16.55 18.60
CA SER A 78 17.80 -16.49 17.34
C SER A 78 16.85 -15.29 17.32
N LEU A 79 16.22 -15.01 18.47
CA LEU A 79 15.31 -13.89 18.61
C LEU A 79 16.04 -12.54 18.57
N ASP A 80 17.20 -12.42 19.21
CA ASP A 80 18.06 -11.22 19.14
C ASP A 80 18.49 -10.94 17.68
N ASN A 81 18.99 -11.97 16.98
CA ASN A 81 19.37 -11.87 15.57
C ASN A 81 18.17 -11.46 14.69
N ALA A 82 16.99 -12.02 14.95
CA ALA A 82 15.77 -11.69 14.20
C ALA A 82 15.31 -10.24 14.44
N VAL A 83 15.46 -9.72 15.67
CA VAL A 83 15.11 -8.33 16.01
C VAL A 83 16.03 -7.35 15.29
N ASP A 84 17.33 -7.61 15.30
CA ASP A 84 18.31 -6.79 14.58
C ASP A 84 18.04 -6.80 13.08
N GLU A 85 17.75 -7.98 12.52
CA GLU A 85 17.50 -8.12 11.09
C GLU A 85 16.16 -7.51 10.66
N TYR A 86 15.13 -7.61 11.50
CA TYR A 86 13.87 -6.91 11.27
C TYR A 86 14.09 -5.41 11.21
N ARG A 87 14.80 -4.84 12.20
CA ARG A 87 15.10 -3.40 12.23
C ARG A 87 15.87 -2.98 10.97
N ARG A 88 16.83 -3.79 10.55
CA ARG A 88 17.72 -3.45 9.44
C ARG A 88 17.08 -3.61 8.07
N ARG A 89 16.30 -4.67 7.83
CA ARG A 89 15.79 -5.01 6.49
C ARG A 89 14.28 -4.88 6.32
N LEU A 90 13.49 -5.03 7.37
CA LEU A 90 12.04 -5.18 7.22
C LEU A 90 11.26 -3.97 7.74
N TYR A 91 11.79 -3.24 8.72
CA TYR A 91 11.13 -2.05 9.25
C TYR A 91 10.87 -1.03 8.15
N PHE A 92 9.59 -0.71 7.93
CA PHE A 92 9.13 0.21 6.88
C PHE A 92 9.52 -0.23 5.44
N GLN A 93 9.76 -1.53 5.23
CA GLN A 93 10.02 -2.13 3.90
C GLN A 93 9.03 -3.27 3.59
N PRO A 94 7.73 -2.99 3.41
CA PRO A 94 7.09 -1.67 3.49
C PRO A 94 6.34 -1.41 4.81
N LEU A 95 6.31 -2.36 5.74
CA LEU A 95 5.36 -2.34 6.86
C LEU A 95 5.94 -1.67 8.12
N PRO A 96 5.23 -0.70 8.73
CA PRO A 96 5.54 -0.19 10.07
C PRO A 96 4.97 -1.07 11.19
N LEU A 97 5.01 -2.41 11.03
CA LEU A 97 4.21 -3.34 11.83
C LEU A 97 4.54 -3.34 13.31
N PHE A 98 5.84 -3.35 13.62
CA PHE A 98 6.35 -3.24 14.97
C PHE A 98 7.27 -2.04 15.09
N ASP A 99 7.14 -1.32 16.20
CA ASP A 99 8.14 -0.37 16.67
C ASP A 99 9.46 -1.13 16.96
N PRO A 100 10.62 -0.65 16.50
CA PRO A 100 11.90 -1.25 16.86
C PRO A 100 12.25 -1.06 18.34
N GLN A 101 11.79 0.01 18.99
CA GLN A 101 12.13 0.28 20.38
C GLN A 101 11.43 -0.70 21.34
N GLY A 102 12.19 -1.57 22.01
CA GLY A 102 11.64 -2.61 22.89
C GLY A 102 10.98 -3.78 22.14
N LEU A 103 11.37 -3.98 20.87
CA LEU A 103 10.82 -5.05 20.03
C LEU A 103 11.11 -6.43 20.61
N ARG A 104 12.32 -6.63 21.12
CA ARG A 104 12.80 -7.90 21.67
C ARG A 104 11.89 -8.41 22.78
N GLU A 105 11.59 -7.58 23.78
CA GLU A 105 10.76 -7.97 24.91
C GLU A 105 9.29 -8.16 24.49
N ARG A 106 8.81 -7.38 23.52
CA ARG A 106 7.45 -7.54 22.98
C ARG A 106 7.30 -8.88 22.27
N VAL A 107 8.20 -9.22 21.34
CA VAL A 107 8.11 -10.50 20.62
C VAL A 107 8.26 -11.66 21.57
N GLN A 108 9.15 -11.59 22.56
CA GLN A 108 9.30 -12.65 23.56
C GLN A 108 8.01 -12.92 24.38
N ARG A 109 7.21 -11.88 24.64
CA ARG A 109 5.92 -11.99 25.35
C ARG A 109 4.75 -12.34 24.43
N SER A 110 4.94 -12.26 23.11
CA SER A 110 3.91 -12.61 22.15
C SER A 110 3.62 -14.11 22.13
N PRO A 111 2.45 -14.54 21.64
CA PRO A 111 2.14 -15.95 21.43
C PRO A 111 3.20 -16.65 20.58
N VAL A 112 3.45 -17.92 20.89
CA VAL A 112 4.50 -18.75 20.25
C VAL A 112 4.39 -18.76 18.72
N PHE A 113 3.18 -18.76 18.17
CA PHE A 113 2.99 -18.69 16.71
C PHE A 113 3.58 -17.41 16.09
N LEU A 114 3.44 -16.27 16.78
CA LEU A 114 3.91 -14.99 16.27
C LEU A 114 5.44 -14.93 16.32
N GLN A 115 6.04 -15.51 17.36
CA GLN A 115 7.49 -15.62 17.49
C GLN A 115 8.09 -16.40 16.32
N TRP A 116 7.57 -17.60 16.02
CA TRP A 116 8.09 -18.41 14.93
C TRP A 116 7.89 -17.80 13.54
N ILE A 117 6.73 -17.17 13.29
CA ILE A 117 6.48 -16.46 12.03
C ILE A 117 7.42 -15.25 11.89
N PHE A 118 7.65 -14.51 12.99
CA PHE A 118 8.59 -13.39 13.02
C PHE A 118 10.02 -13.86 12.71
N LEU A 119 10.50 -14.92 13.37
CA LEU A 119 11.83 -15.48 13.13
C LEU A 119 12.00 -15.93 11.68
N ALA A 120 11.03 -16.70 11.15
CA ALA A 120 11.10 -17.21 9.80
C ALA A 120 11.21 -16.08 8.77
N LEU A 121 10.41 -15.01 8.91
CA LEU A 121 10.48 -13.88 7.99
C LEU A 121 11.76 -13.06 8.15
N ALA A 122 12.16 -12.75 9.39
CA ALA A 122 13.34 -11.93 9.65
C ALA A 122 14.63 -12.59 9.15
N LEU A 123 14.72 -13.91 9.29
CA LEU A 123 15.95 -14.66 9.00
C LEU A 123 15.94 -15.33 7.61
N SER A 124 14.85 -15.27 6.83
CA SER A 124 14.71 -15.99 5.55
C SER A 124 15.77 -15.62 4.50
N ASN A 125 16.38 -14.44 4.60
CA ASN A 125 17.29 -13.88 3.60
C ASN A 125 18.74 -13.78 4.11
N LEU A 126 19.09 -14.52 5.17
CA LEU A 126 20.48 -14.65 5.62
C LEU A 126 21.22 -15.69 4.77
N PRO A 127 22.53 -15.50 4.52
CA PRO A 127 23.33 -16.49 3.81
C PRO A 127 23.25 -17.83 4.53
N TYR A 128 23.00 -18.90 3.78
CA TYR A 128 22.98 -20.24 4.32
C TYR A 128 24.38 -20.64 4.79
N ASP A 129 24.54 -20.95 6.07
CA ASP A 129 25.75 -21.54 6.60
C ASP A 129 25.46 -22.99 7.05
N ALA A 130 26.42 -23.89 6.83
CA ALA A 130 26.21 -25.30 7.14
C ALA A 130 26.02 -25.59 8.64
N SER A 131 26.46 -24.68 9.52
CA SER A 131 26.27 -24.76 10.97
C SER A 131 24.86 -24.34 11.42
N SER A 132 24.15 -23.52 10.65
CA SER A 132 22.81 -22.98 10.95
C SER A 132 21.70 -23.72 10.20
N ALA A 133 22.04 -24.64 9.30
CA ALA A 133 21.09 -25.50 8.60
C ALA A 133 20.01 -26.12 9.51
N LYS A 134 20.44 -26.73 10.63
CA LYS A 134 19.51 -27.37 11.59
C LYS A 134 18.56 -26.36 12.24
N GLU A 135 19.06 -25.18 12.56
CA GLU A 135 18.28 -24.10 13.16
C GLU A 135 17.29 -23.53 12.14
N ALA A 136 17.73 -23.33 10.90
CA ALA A 136 16.87 -22.93 9.79
C ALA A 136 15.75 -23.95 9.58
N ASP A 137 16.04 -25.24 9.48
CA ASP A 137 15.03 -26.30 9.31
C ASP A 137 14.01 -26.30 10.47
N LEU A 138 14.49 -26.11 11.70
CA LEU A 138 13.64 -26.00 12.88
C LEU A 138 12.70 -24.79 12.79
N ILE A 139 13.25 -23.61 12.48
CA ILE A 139 12.48 -22.37 12.30
C ILE A 139 11.41 -22.55 11.21
N HIS A 140 11.77 -23.13 10.07
CA HIS A 140 10.84 -23.35 8.96
C HIS A 140 9.72 -24.33 9.33
N SER A 141 10.06 -25.42 10.04
CA SER A 141 9.08 -26.40 10.51
C SER A 141 8.07 -25.78 11.48
N HIS A 142 8.54 -25.07 12.50
CA HIS A 142 7.67 -24.41 13.46
C HIS A 142 6.87 -23.26 12.85
N ALA A 143 7.46 -22.47 11.94
CA ALA A 143 6.75 -21.41 11.24
C ALA A 143 5.63 -21.94 10.35
N ARG A 144 5.79 -23.14 9.75
CA ARG A 144 4.72 -23.81 9.01
C ARG A 144 3.56 -24.18 9.93
N ALA A 145 3.82 -24.83 11.06
CA ALA A 145 2.77 -25.17 12.02
C ALA A 145 2.10 -23.92 12.63
N ALA A 146 2.87 -22.86 12.87
CA ALA A 146 2.36 -21.57 13.31
C ALA A 146 1.47 -20.91 12.27
N ARG A 147 1.84 -20.99 10.98
CA ARG A 147 1.02 -20.52 9.87
C ARG A 147 -0.33 -21.21 9.84
N ASP A 148 -0.36 -22.53 9.94
CA ASP A 148 -1.62 -23.30 9.92
C ASP A 148 -2.53 -22.90 11.08
N THR A 149 -1.96 -22.73 12.28
CA THR A 149 -2.67 -22.26 13.48
C THR A 149 -3.27 -20.86 13.27
N VAL A 150 -2.48 -19.91 12.76
CA VAL A 150 -2.93 -18.52 12.55
C VAL A 150 -4.03 -18.45 11.49
N LEU A 151 -3.89 -19.19 10.39
CA LEU A 151 -4.90 -19.24 9.33
C LEU A 151 -6.21 -19.86 9.83
N GLU A 152 -6.14 -20.92 10.64
CA GLU A 152 -7.32 -21.51 11.26
C GLU A 152 -8.03 -20.51 12.19
N LEU A 153 -7.28 -19.83 13.06
CA LEU A 153 -7.83 -18.81 13.96
C LEU A 153 -8.47 -17.64 13.19
N ALA A 154 -7.86 -17.23 12.09
CA ALA A 154 -8.39 -16.20 11.21
C ALA A 154 -9.70 -16.63 10.55
N MET A 155 -9.78 -17.88 10.07
CA MET A 155 -11.00 -18.45 9.47
C MET A 155 -12.14 -18.58 10.46
N ARG A 156 -11.84 -18.75 11.75
CA ARG A 156 -12.83 -18.73 12.84
C ARG A 156 -13.28 -17.31 13.22
N GLY A 157 -12.69 -16.26 12.63
CA GLY A 157 -13.03 -14.87 12.92
C GLY A 157 -12.39 -14.32 14.20
N THR A 158 -11.32 -14.95 14.71
CA THR A 158 -10.64 -14.51 15.94
C THR A 158 -9.87 -13.21 15.69
N ALA A 159 -10.50 -12.08 15.98
CA ALA A 159 -9.99 -10.73 15.71
C ALA A 159 -9.05 -10.22 16.83
N ARG A 160 -7.87 -10.83 16.99
CA ARG A 160 -6.83 -10.40 17.95
C ARG A 160 -5.66 -9.71 17.26
N LEU A 161 -4.98 -8.80 17.97
CA LEU A 161 -3.85 -8.02 17.44
C LEU A 161 -2.72 -8.93 16.93
N GLU A 162 -2.35 -9.94 17.70
CA GLU A 162 -1.23 -10.82 17.42
C GLU A 162 -1.50 -11.70 16.19
N ILE A 163 -2.77 -12.06 15.96
CA ILE A 163 -3.21 -12.77 14.76
C ILE A 163 -3.07 -11.86 13.54
N SER A 164 -3.55 -10.62 13.62
CA SER A 164 -3.39 -9.64 12.53
C SER A 164 -1.91 -9.36 12.22
N GLN A 165 -1.07 -9.21 13.26
CA GLN A 165 0.36 -9.05 13.09
C GLN A 165 1.01 -10.27 12.42
N ALA A 166 0.65 -11.48 12.84
CA ALA A 166 1.13 -12.70 12.20
C ALA A 166 0.69 -12.79 10.73
N LEU A 167 -0.57 -12.45 10.41
CA LEU A 167 -1.06 -12.42 9.03
C LEU A 167 -0.34 -11.37 8.17
N CYS A 168 0.00 -10.20 8.72
CA CYS A 168 0.81 -9.20 8.02
C CYS A 168 2.19 -9.75 7.64
N LEU A 169 2.86 -10.43 8.58
CA LEU A 169 4.15 -11.07 8.33
C LEU A 169 4.05 -12.20 7.30
N LEU A 170 3.02 -13.05 7.39
CA LEU A 170 2.77 -14.12 6.43
C LEU A 170 2.49 -13.57 5.02
N ALA A 171 1.68 -12.51 4.91
CA ALA A 171 1.40 -11.85 3.65
C ALA A 171 2.68 -11.27 3.04
N LEU A 172 3.53 -10.62 3.84
CA LEU A 172 4.81 -10.10 3.39
C LEU A 172 5.74 -11.23 2.93
N GLY A 173 5.83 -12.34 3.67
CA GLY A 173 6.60 -13.52 3.26
C GLY A 173 6.10 -14.11 1.94
N ASP A 174 4.78 -14.26 1.78
CA ASP A 174 4.16 -14.74 0.54
C ASP A 174 4.44 -13.79 -0.65
N ILE A 175 4.49 -12.48 -0.43
CA ILE A 175 4.88 -11.49 -1.46
C ILE A 175 6.34 -11.67 -1.85
N LEU A 176 7.25 -11.74 -0.86
CA LEU A 176 8.69 -11.86 -1.09
C LEU A 176 9.06 -13.16 -1.82
N GLU A 177 8.33 -14.24 -1.56
CA GLU A 177 8.50 -15.53 -2.23
C GLU A 177 7.76 -15.63 -3.58
N GLY A 178 7.04 -14.59 -4.01
CA GLY A 178 6.33 -14.61 -5.28
C GLY A 178 5.10 -15.54 -5.29
N ARG A 179 4.37 -15.65 -4.17
CA ARG A 179 3.13 -16.43 -4.01
C ARG A 179 1.89 -15.52 -3.95
N PRO A 180 1.53 -14.82 -5.05
CA PRO A 180 0.56 -13.72 -5.04
C PRO A 180 -0.87 -14.12 -4.68
N ALA A 181 -1.31 -15.33 -5.09
CA ALA A 181 -2.66 -15.80 -4.76
C ALA A 181 -2.84 -16.00 -3.25
N LEU A 182 -1.79 -16.50 -2.59
CA LEU A 182 -1.80 -16.74 -1.15
C LEU A 182 -1.67 -15.43 -0.37
N ALA A 183 -0.78 -14.53 -0.81
CA ALA A 183 -0.69 -13.17 -0.28
C ALA A 183 -2.06 -12.46 -0.35
N LEU A 184 -2.75 -12.52 -1.50
CA LEU A 184 -4.08 -11.93 -1.69
C LEU A 184 -5.10 -12.47 -0.69
N MET A 185 -5.12 -13.79 -0.45
CA MET A 185 -6.03 -14.40 0.53
C MET A 185 -5.70 -13.96 1.96
N THR A 186 -4.41 -13.99 2.33
CA THR A 186 -3.95 -13.57 3.66
C THR A 186 -4.28 -12.09 3.92
N ILE A 187 -4.04 -11.21 2.95
CA ILE A 187 -4.38 -9.78 3.00
C ILE A 187 -5.89 -9.60 3.17
N GLY A 188 -6.69 -10.31 2.38
CA GLY A 188 -8.15 -10.25 2.49
C GLY A 188 -8.68 -10.73 3.84
N ALA A 189 -8.06 -11.76 4.44
CA ALA A 189 -8.42 -12.23 5.77
C ALA A 189 -8.11 -11.18 6.84
N VAL A 190 -6.88 -10.65 6.86
CA VAL A 190 -6.50 -9.66 7.86
C VAL A 190 -7.26 -8.34 7.73
N CYS A 191 -7.60 -7.88 6.52
CA CYS A 191 -8.44 -6.69 6.32
C CYS A 191 -9.81 -6.84 6.99
N ARG A 192 -10.43 -8.03 6.89
CA ARG A 192 -11.73 -8.30 7.53
C ARG A 192 -11.60 -8.37 9.05
N LEU A 193 -10.55 -8.99 9.58
CA LEU A 193 -10.30 -9.01 11.02
C LEU A 193 -10.05 -7.61 11.56
N GLU A 194 -9.32 -6.75 10.84
CA GLU A 194 -9.11 -5.36 11.24
C GLU A 194 -10.40 -4.54 11.26
N LEU A 195 -11.36 -4.79 10.37
CA LEU A 195 -12.68 -4.16 10.48
C LEU A 195 -13.41 -4.57 11.77
N VAL A 196 -13.33 -5.86 12.13
CA VAL A 196 -13.94 -6.37 13.37
C VAL A 196 -13.26 -5.77 14.60
N ARG A 197 -11.92 -5.68 14.61
CA ARG A 197 -11.16 -5.00 15.67
C ARG A 197 -11.53 -3.52 15.76
N GLY A 198 -11.64 -2.86 14.61
CA GLY A 198 -12.00 -1.45 14.46
C GLY A 198 -13.35 -1.11 15.09
N ALA A 199 -14.35 -1.97 14.90
CA ALA A 199 -15.67 -1.80 15.49
C ALA A 199 -15.67 -1.91 17.03
N GLY A 200 -14.67 -2.58 17.61
CA GLY A 200 -14.53 -2.80 19.04
C GLY A 200 -13.64 -1.79 19.78
N TYR A 201 -13.11 -0.75 19.10
CA TYR A 201 -12.32 0.29 19.78
C TYR A 201 -13.22 1.14 20.70
N ALA A 202 -13.38 0.71 21.95
CA ALA A 202 -14.04 1.48 23.01
C ALA A 202 -13.12 2.56 23.62
N GLU A 203 -11.80 2.39 23.48
CA GLU A 203 -10.74 3.28 23.96
C GLU A 203 -9.84 3.74 22.80
N SER A 204 -9.00 4.75 23.03
CA SER A 204 -7.96 5.14 22.07
C SER A 204 -7.05 3.96 21.77
N PRO A 205 -6.87 3.55 20.49
CA PRO A 205 -6.09 2.38 20.13
C PRO A 205 -4.62 2.55 20.56
N SER A 206 -4.01 1.46 21.03
CA SER A 206 -2.57 1.46 21.33
C SER A 206 -1.73 1.70 20.07
N ASP A 207 -0.50 2.20 20.24
CA ASP A 207 0.43 2.41 19.11
C ASP A 207 0.66 1.12 18.30
N ALA A 208 0.74 -0.03 18.97
CA ALA A 208 0.84 -1.34 18.31
C ALA A 208 -0.40 -1.67 17.45
N SER A 209 -1.59 -1.27 17.90
CA SER A 209 -2.83 -1.44 17.13
C SER A 209 -2.87 -0.51 15.91
N LEU A 210 -2.45 0.75 16.08
CA LEU A 210 -2.34 1.72 14.97
C LEU A 210 -1.36 1.23 13.91
N ARG A 211 -0.16 0.81 14.32
CA ARG A 211 0.86 0.23 13.44
C ARG A 211 0.38 -0.99 12.68
N CYS A 212 -0.34 -1.88 13.36
CA CYS A 212 -0.96 -3.04 12.73
C CYS A 212 -2.00 -2.64 11.68
N TYR A 213 -2.95 -1.77 12.04
CA TYR A 213 -3.96 -1.25 11.12
C TYR A 213 -3.33 -0.64 9.86
N TRP A 214 -2.35 0.25 10.02
CA TRP A 214 -1.72 0.92 8.88
C TRP A 214 -0.80 0.00 8.07
N SER A 215 -0.27 -1.08 8.67
CA SER A 215 0.42 -2.14 7.92
C SER A 215 -0.55 -2.94 7.05
N VAL A 216 -1.74 -3.27 7.57
CA VAL A 216 -2.79 -3.92 6.79
C VAL A 216 -3.28 -3.02 5.66
N PHE A 217 -3.44 -1.72 5.94
CA PHE A 217 -3.79 -0.72 4.94
C PHE A 217 -2.72 -0.63 3.84
N ILE A 218 -1.43 -0.61 4.20
CA ILE A 218 -0.32 -0.65 3.24
C ILE A 218 -0.36 -1.93 2.40
N LEU A 219 -0.62 -3.09 3.01
CA LEU A 219 -0.75 -4.36 2.29
C LEU A 219 -1.89 -4.30 1.26
N GLU A 220 -3.05 -3.82 1.70
CA GLU A 220 -4.24 -3.66 0.85
C GLU A 220 -3.94 -2.74 -0.34
N LYS A 221 -3.37 -1.56 -0.08
CA LYS A 221 -3.17 -0.53 -1.11
C LYS A 221 -1.96 -0.76 -1.99
N GLY A 222 -0.87 -1.28 -1.43
CA GLY A 222 0.37 -1.53 -2.15
C GLY A 222 0.31 -2.79 -3.01
N PHE A 223 -0.37 -3.84 -2.56
CA PHE A 223 -0.31 -5.16 -3.21
C PHE A 223 -1.64 -5.68 -3.72
N THR A 224 -2.76 -5.21 -3.18
CA THR A 224 -4.10 -5.60 -3.63
C THR A 224 -5.00 -4.39 -3.94
N PRO A 225 -4.52 -3.35 -4.65
CA PRO A 225 -5.22 -2.06 -4.78
C PRO A 225 -6.63 -2.14 -5.39
N ARG A 226 -6.96 -3.24 -6.06
CA ARG A 226 -8.28 -3.49 -6.67
C ARG A 226 -9.32 -4.06 -5.69
N PHE A 227 -8.89 -4.52 -4.52
CA PHE A 227 -9.72 -5.23 -3.55
C PHE A 227 -9.68 -4.49 -2.21
N THR A 228 -10.04 -3.21 -2.26
CA THR A 228 -9.93 -2.31 -1.11
C THR A 228 -11.17 -2.40 -0.22
N LEU A 229 -10.97 -2.80 1.03
CA LEU A 229 -11.99 -2.88 2.07
C LEU A 229 -11.74 -1.79 3.11
N LEU A 230 -10.55 -1.72 3.69
CA LEU A 230 -10.18 -0.71 4.68
C LEU A 230 -10.19 0.70 4.09
N SER A 231 -9.79 0.85 2.82
CA SER A 231 -9.75 2.16 2.18
C SER A 231 -11.13 2.80 1.99
N GLN A 232 -12.18 1.97 1.93
CA GLN A 232 -13.58 2.40 1.79
C GLN A 232 -14.21 2.79 3.13
N THR A 233 -13.52 2.56 4.25
CA THR A 233 -14.03 2.95 5.57
C THR A 233 -13.96 4.47 5.74
N HIS A 234 -15.03 5.04 6.32
CA HIS A 234 -15.13 6.48 6.57
C HIS A 234 -14.33 6.93 7.80
N SER A 235 -14.13 6.05 8.78
CA SER A 235 -13.42 6.33 10.03
C SER A 235 -12.08 5.62 10.05
N LYS A 236 -11.03 6.29 9.56
CA LYS A 236 -9.64 5.83 9.70
C LYS A 236 -9.10 6.31 11.04
N PRO A 237 -8.35 5.47 11.79
CA PRO A 237 -7.71 5.90 13.03
C PRO A 237 -6.59 6.91 12.73
N GLU A 238 -6.06 7.53 13.78
CA GLU A 238 -4.88 8.40 13.67
C GLU A 238 -3.64 7.63 13.16
N TYR A 239 -2.65 8.37 12.67
CA TYR A 239 -1.38 7.79 12.26
C TYR A 239 -0.53 7.42 13.48
N PRO A 240 0.27 6.35 13.42
CA PRO A 240 1.17 5.99 14.51
C PRO A 240 2.27 7.04 14.62
N ARG A 241 2.93 7.07 15.78
CA ARG A 241 3.99 8.06 16.03
C ARG A 241 5.15 7.88 15.06
N SER A 242 5.53 8.98 14.41
CA SER A 242 6.71 9.03 13.56
C SER A 242 7.98 9.10 14.41
N ALA A 243 9.08 8.53 13.89
CA ALA A 243 10.40 8.79 14.44
C ALA A 243 10.75 10.27 14.31
N ARG A 244 11.49 10.80 15.28
CA ARG A 244 11.99 12.18 15.21
C ARG A 244 12.92 12.35 14.02
N GLU A 245 12.78 13.49 13.35
CA GLU A 245 13.67 13.92 12.29
C GLU A 245 15.11 14.06 12.79
N PRO A 246 16.11 13.73 11.95
CA PRO A 246 17.51 14.00 12.27
C PRO A 246 17.74 15.51 12.32
N SER A 247 18.62 15.96 13.23
CA SER A 247 19.02 17.37 13.29
C SER A 247 19.50 17.86 11.93
N PRO A 248 19.15 19.09 11.50
CA PRO A 248 19.65 19.65 10.25
C PRO A 248 21.18 19.58 10.18
N PRO A 249 21.78 19.33 9.01
CA PRO A 249 23.23 19.42 8.83
C PRO A 249 23.75 20.80 9.26
N ALA A 250 24.95 20.85 9.85
CA ALA A 250 25.50 22.06 10.45
C ALA A 250 25.62 23.25 9.48
N TYR A 251 25.93 23.01 8.20
CA TYR A 251 26.06 24.07 7.19
C TYR A 251 24.71 24.68 6.76
N ILE A 252 23.58 24.02 7.05
CA ILE A 252 22.24 24.57 6.81
C ILE A 252 21.90 25.67 7.82
N GLY A 253 22.61 25.74 8.96
CA GLY A 253 22.45 26.79 9.96
C GLY A 253 22.93 28.18 9.51
N ASP A 254 23.83 28.24 8.51
CA ASP A 254 24.55 29.45 8.12
C ASP A 254 24.21 29.95 6.70
N GLU A 255 23.39 29.24 5.91
CA GLU A 255 22.92 29.74 4.62
C GLU A 255 21.79 30.77 4.82
N GLU A 256 22.05 32.02 4.49
CA GLU A 256 21.02 33.05 4.31
C GLU A 256 20.14 32.64 3.13
N TYR A 257 19.04 31.96 3.44
CA TYR A 257 18.04 31.57 2.46
C TYR A 257 17.50 32.81 1.74
N ALA A 258 17.11 32.63 0.47
CA ALA A 258 16.32 33.64 -0.21
C ALA A 258 15.07 33.95 0.66
N PRO A 259 14.74 35.23 0.90
CA PRO A 259 13.75 35.63 1.89
C PRO A 259 12.34 35.07 1.61
N ASP A 260 12.05 34.67 0.37
CA ASP A 260 10.82 33.98 -0.06
C ASP A 260 10.74 32.50 0.38
N LEU A 261 11.87 31.88 0.71
CA LEU A 261 11.96 30.50 1.19
C LEU A 261 12.06 30.39 2.73
N VAL A 262 12.37 31.49 3.43
CA VAL A 262 12.44 31.53 4.91
C VAL A 262 11.04 31.34 5.53
N THR A 263 10.02 31.98 4.95
CA THR A 263 8.61 31.86 5.37
C THR A 263 8.03 30.46 5.28
N ILE A 264 8.66 29.60 4.47
CA ILE A 264 8.24 28.22 4.26
C ILE A 264 8.61 27.34 5.47
N ARG A 265 9.70 27.64 6.19
CA ARG A 265 10.11 26.86 7.37
C ARG A 265 9.20 27.08 8.59
N ASP A 266 8.54 28.23 8.65
CA ASP A 266 7.64 28.66 9.74
C ASP A 266 6.15 28.37 9.45
N ASP A 267 5.85 27.42 8.54
CA ASP A 267 4.46 27.06 8.27
C ASP A 267 3.83 26.50 9.57
N LEU A 268 2.84 27.23 10.12
CA LEU A 268 2.16 26.93 11.40
C LEU A 268 1.34 25.63 11.37
N ARG A 269 1.39 24.89 10.25
CA ARG A 269 0.65 23.64 10.06
C ARG A 269 1.29 22.54 10.90
N THR A 270 0.46 21.89 11.71
CA THR A 270 0.87 20.69 12.44
C THR A 270 1.21 19.58 11.43
N ASP A 271 2.49 19.27 11.28
CA ASP A 271 2.93 18.17 10.41
C ASP A 271 2.59 16.82 11.07
N PRO A 272 1.89 15.91 10.36
CA PRO A 272 1.52 14.60 10.88
C PRO A 272 2.68 13.59 10.95
N GLY A 273 3.89 14.00 10.55
CA GLY A 273 5.11 13.20 10.60
C GLY A 273 5.30 12.27 9.40
N ILE A 274 6.56 11.91 9.15
CA ILE A 274 6.98 11.19 7.95
C ILE A 274 6.30 9.82 7.74
N THR A 275 5.92 9.12 8.81
CA THR A 275 5.19 7.84 8.71
C THR A 275 3.82 8.04 8.05
N SER A 276 3.12 9.12 8.37
CA SER A 276 1.82 9.43 7.77
C SER A 276 1.96 9.70 6.27
N HIS A 277 2.97 10.49 5.88
CA HIS A 277 3.27 10.81 4.48
C HIS A 277 3.61 9.55 3.69
N ALA A 278 4.43 8.66 4.23
CA ALA A 278 4.76 7.39 3.59
C ALA A 278 3.53 6.51 3.35
N VAL A 279 2.65 6.38 4.34
CA VAL A 279 1.37 5.65 4.21
C VAL A 279 0.49 6.29 3.13
N ARG A 280 0.40 7.62 3.09
CA ARG A 280 -0.38 8.35 2.09
C ARG A 280 0.18 8.18 0.68
N ALA A 281 1.50 8.16 0.51
CA ALA A 281 2.14 7.88 -0.77
C ALA A 281 1.84 6.45 -1.26
N VAL A 282 1.90 5.45 -0.37
CA VAL A 282 1.47 4.08 -0.72
C VAL A 282 -0.01 4.03 -1.11
N SER A 283 -0.87 4.75 -0.39
CA SER A 283 -2.28 4.88 -0.74
C SER A 283 -2.45 5.40 -2.17
N PHE A 284 -1.79 6.51 -2.49
CA PHE A 284 -1.84 7.14 -3.80
C PHE A 284 -1.30 6.24 -4.91
N CYS A 285 -0.19 5.54 -4.67
CA CYS A 285 0.34 4.54 -5.59
C CYS A 285 -0.70 3.46 -5.92
N GLY A 286 -1.42 2.97 -4.89
CA GLY A 286 -2.52 2.03 -5.07
C GLY A 286 -3.67 2.58 -5.92
N ASP A 287 -3.99 3.87 -5.79
CA ASP A 287 -5.01 4.53 -6.61
C ASP A 287 -4.56 4.67 -8.07
N VAL A 288 -3.30 5.03 -8.31
CA VAL A 288 -2.69 5.04 -9.64
C VAL A 288 -2.74 3.64 -10.27
N ILE A 289 -2.30 2.60 -9.55
CA ILE A 289 -2.33 1.21 -10.06
C ILE A 289 -3.77 0.78 -10.41
N SER A 290 -4.75 1.14 -9.57
CA SER A 290 -6.16 0.84 -9.82
C SER A 290 -6.69 1.54 -11.07
N TYR A 291 -6.34 2.81 -11.25
CA TYR A 291 -6.68 3.59 -12.43
C TYR A 291 -6.07 2.99 -13.70
N LEU A 292 -4.79 2.60 -13.67
CA LEU A 292 -4.11 1.98 -14.81
C LEU A 292 -4.71 0.62 -15.17
N HIS A 293 -5.12 -0.15 -14.16
CA HIS A 293 -5.88 -1.36 -14.39
C HIS A 293 -7.22 -1.06 -15.07
N ALA A 294 -7.96 -0.04 -14.61
CA ALA A 294 -9.23 0.39 -15.22
C ALA A 294 -9.04 0.86 -16.67
N LEU A 295 -7.95 1.57 -16.99
CA LEU A 295 -7.57 1.90 -18.36
C LEU A 295 -7.36 0.64 -19.21
N ARG A 296 -6.59 -0.34 -18.70
CA ARG A 296 -6.29 -1.58 -19.41
C ARG A 296 -7.54 -2.37 -19.79
N ILE A 297 -8.56 -2.39 -18.94
CA ILE A 297 -9.82 -3.10 -19.18
C ILE A 297 -10.91 -2.22 -19.83
N GLY A 298 -10.56 -0.99 -20.26
CA GLY A 298 -11.48 -0.08 -20.93
C GLY A 298 -12.58 0.52 -20.04
N LYS A 299 -12.41 0.49 -18.71
CA LYS A 299 -13.38 1.03 -17.73
C LYS A 299 -13.06 2.44 -17.23
N ALA A 300 -11.85 2.95 -17.47
CA ALA A 300 -11.51 4.33 -17.14
C ALA A 300 -12.00 5.30 -18.21
N ASP A 301 -12.11 6.57 -17.87
CA ASP A 301 -12.35 7.70 -18.77
C ASP A 301 -11.12 8.04 -19.62
N ASN A 302 -11.30 8.99 -20.55
CA ASN A 302 -10.22 9.50 -21.37
C ASN A 302 -9.33 10.45 -20.56
N PRO A 303 -8.00 10.24 -20.46
CA PRO A 303 -7.15 11.04 -19.57
C PRO A 303 -7.13 12.54 -19.89
N ALA A 304 -7.25 12.92 -21.17
CA ALA A 304 -7.27 14.32 -21.59
C ALA A 304 -8.59 15.06 -21.32
N ASP A 305 -9.64 14.38 -20.85
CA ASP A 305 -10.90 15.06 -20.50
C ASP A 305 -10.72 15.83 -19.18
N THR A 306 -11.30 17.03 -19.06
CA THR A 306 -11.06 17.94 -17.93
C THR A 306 -11.45 17.37 -16.56
N ASN A 307 -12.47 16.50 -16.51
CA ASN A 307 -12.94 15.87 -15.27
C ASN A 307 -12.41 14.45 -15.09
N SER A 308 -11.34 14.09 -15.82
CA SER A 308 -10.87 12.72 -15.85
C SER A 308 -10.28 12.26 -14.50
N ASN A 309 -10.29 10.95 -14.26
CA ASN A 309 -9.58 10.36 -13.12
C ASN A 309 -8.09 10.70 -13.14
N PHE A 310 -7.50 10.92 -14.32
CA PHE A 310 -6.11 11.38 -14.43
C PHE A 310 -5.92 12.71 -13.70
N TYR A 311 -6.74 13.74 -14.00
CA TYR A 311 -6.63 15.03 -13.33
C TYR A 311 -7.02 14.96 -11.85
N GLN A 312 -7.96 14.10 -11.47
CA GLN A 312 -8.30 13.87 -10.05
C GLN A 312 -7.11 13.29 -9.27
N LEU A 313 -6.38 12.33 -9.87
CA LEU A 313 -5.14 11.79 -9.30
C LEU A 313 -4.04 12.84 -9.25
N THR A 314 -3.88 13.65 -10.29
CA THR A 314 -2.93 14.77 -10.30
C THR A 314 -3.24 15.79 -9.19
N ASN A 315 -4.51 16.12 -8.95
CA ASN A 315 -4.89 17.00 -7.84
C ASN A 315 -4.58 16.35 -6.48
N THR A 316 -4.88 15.06 -6.32
CA THR A 316 -4.56 14.31 -5.10
C THR A 316 -3.05 14.34 -4.82
N LEU A 317 -2.23 14.26 -5.85
CA LEU A 317 -0.78 14.40 -5.73
C LEU A 317 -0.39 15.81 -5.23
N TYR A 318 -0.95 16.87 -5.80
CA TYR A 318 -0.67 18.23 -5.34
C TYR A 318 -1.11 18.45 -3.88
N ASP A 319 -2.20 17.81 -3.46
CA ASP A 319 -2.61 17.80 -2.06
C ASP A 319 -1.60 17.07 -1.17
N LEU A 320 -0.98 15.99 -1.65
CA LEU A 320 0.10 15.31 -0.91
C LEU A 320 1.36 16.15 -0.80
N GLU A 321 1.78 16.80 -1.89
CA GLU A 321 2.96 17.66 -1.92
C GLU A 321 2.77 18.91 -1.05
N SER A 322 1.60 19.55 -1.11
CA SER A 322 1.27 20.73 -0.32
C SER A 322 1.07 20.46 1.18
N GLN A 323 0.85 19.20 1.56
CA GLN A 323 0.75 18.78 2.96
C GLN A 323 2.08 18.27 3.52
N LEU A 324 3.10 18.06 2.69
CA LEU A 324 4.40 17.58 3.15
C LEU A 324 5.08 18.69 3.96
N GLY A 325 5.27 18.45 5.25
CA GLY A 325 6.00 19.37 6.11
C GLY A 325 7.40 19.66 5.54
N HIS A 326 7.76 20.94 5.51
CA HIS A 326 9.02 21.41 4.91
C HIS A 326 10.25 20.77 5.55
N ILE A 327 10.17 20.37 6.82
CA ILE A 327 11.20 19.59 7.51
C ILE A 327 11.59 18.29 6.77
N HIS A 328 10.71 17.74 5.93
CA HIS A 328 10.92 16.50 5.20
C HIS A 328 11.42 16.69 3.76
N PHE A 329 11.62 17.92 3.31
CA PHE A 329 12.13 18.17 1.95
C PHE A 329 13.56 17.67 1.80
N VAL A 330 13.89 17.13 0.61
CA VAL A 330 15.21 16.55 0.29
C VAL A 330 16.36 17.48 0.69
N ARG A 331 16.23 18.78 0.40
CA ARG A 331 17.21 19.81 0.78
C ARG A 331 17.31 19.97 2.30
N ASN A 332 16.18 20.03 3.01
CA ASN A 332 16.13 20.35 4.43
C ASN A 332 16.60 19.21 5.32
N VAL A 333 16.43 17.97 4.87
CA VAL A 333 16.98 16.78 5.56
C VAL A 333 18.47 16.56 5.24
N GLY A 334 18.99 17.22 4.21
CA GLY A 334 20.38 17.10 3.75
C GLY A 334 20.74 15.70 3.28
N PHE A 335 19.86 15.07 2.48
CA PHE A 335 20.00 13.65 2.12
C PHE A 335 21.32 13.35 1.42
N SER A 336 21.80 14.25 0.55
CA SER A 336 23.05 14.11 -0.20
C SER A 336 24.31 14.23 0.66
N GLU A 337 24.21 14.85 1.83
CA GLU A 337 25.34 15.14 2.71
C GLU A 337 25.46 14.15 3.86
N ARG A 338 24.41 13.37 4.16
CA ARG A 338 24.44 12.37 5.22
C ARG A 338 25.44 11.24 4.97
N THR A 339 26.04 10.80 6.05
CA THR A 339 26.90 9.61 6.13
C THR A 339 26.10 8.33 6.28
N SER A 340 26.71 7.19 5.94
CA SER A 340 26.10 5.88 6.17
C SER A 340 25.79 5.65 7.66
N GLU A 341 26.63 6.14 8.56
CA GLU A 341 26.43 6.05 10.02
C GLU A 341 25.21 6.86 10.48
N GLU A 342 24.98 8.05 9.93
CA GLU A 342 23.78 8.84 10.22
C GLU A 342 22.51 8.16 9.70
N PHE A 343 22.56 7.51 8.54
CA PHE A 343 21.44 6.72 8.03
C PHE A 343 21.11 5.54 8.94
N GLU A 344 22.13 4.80 9.41
CA GLU A 344 21.97 3.70 10.35
C GLU A 344 21.42 4.18 11.70
N ARG A 345 21.93 5.31 12.22
CA ARG A 345 21.51 5.88 13.50
C ARG A 345 20.05 6.34 13.52
N HIS A 346 19.56 6.89 12.42
CA HIS A 346 18.20 7.43 12.27
C HIS A 346 17.36 6.61 11.28
N ARG A 347 17.61 5.29 11.21
CA ARG A 347 16.97 4.41 10.23
C ARG A 347 15.44 4.46 10.29
N GLU A 348 14.90 4.60 11.49
CA GLU A 348 13.45 4.66 11.73
C GLU A 348 12.78 5.88 11.09
N TYR A 349 13.54 6.95 10.83
CA TYR A 349 13.11 8.11 10.06
C TYR A 349 13.38 7.93 8.56
N TRP A 350 14.59 7.47 8.21
CA TRP A 350 15.00 7.37 6.81
C TRP A 350 14.25 6.31 6.03
N ALA A 351 13.84 5.21 6.65
CA ALA A 351 13.07 4.16 5.99
C ALA A 351 11.69 4.67 5.49
N PRO A 352 10.82 5.26 6.33
CA PRO A 352 9.59 5.88 5.84
C PRO A 352 9.83 7.05 4.88
N TRP A 353 10.86 7.85 5.12
CA TRP A 353 11.20 8.96 4.23
C TRP A 353 11.54 8.48 2.81
N LEU A 354 12.39 7.47 2.70
CA LEU A 354 12.74 6.85 1.42
C LEU A 354 11.53 6.20 0.76
N LEU A 355 10.70 5.48 1.53
CA LEU A 355 9.48 4.89 1.00
C LEU A 355 8.56 5.98 0.42
N PHE A 356 8.36 7.09 1.14
CA PHE A 356 7.58 8.23 0.66
C PHE A 356 8.14 8.77 -0.66
N GLN A 357 9.42 9.16 -0.69
CA GLN A 357 10.02 9.79 -1.86
C GLN A 357 9.99 8.87 -3.09
N MET A 358 10.43 7.61 -2.91
CA MET A 358 10.45 6.63 -3.99
C MET A 358 9.05 6.34 -4.51
N THR A 359 8.07 6.15 -3.61
CA THR A 359 6.69 5.83 -4.00
C THR A 359 6.02 7.02 -4.67
N ALA A 360 6.22 8.25 -4.16
CA ALA A 360 5.66 9.46 -4.75
C ALA A 360 6.18 9.66 -6.18
N HIS A 361 7.51 9.70 -6.36
CA HIS A 361 8.11 9.87 -7.69
C HIS A 361 7.78 8.70 -8.63
N ALA A 362 7.83 7.44 -8.17
CA ALA A 362 7.48 6.30 -9.00
C ALA A 362 6.01 6.34 -9.46
N SER A 363 5.09 6.75 -8.58
CA SER A 363 3.66 6.89 -8.92
C SER A 363 3.44 7.98 -9.97
N GLN A 364 4.14 9.11 -9.86
CA GLN A 364 4.09 10.19 -10.85
C GLN A 364 4.64 9.75 -12.21
N ALA A 365 5.80 9.08 -12.22
CA ALA A 365 6.39 8.53 -13.44
C ALA A 365 5.46 7.52 -14.11
N LEU A 366 4.81 6.67 -13.31
CA LEU A 366 3.90 5.64 -13.79
C LEU A 366 2.60 6.22 -14.35
N LEU A 367 1.98 7.18 -13.64
CA LEU A 367 0.77 7.88 -14.10
C LEU A 367 0.99 8.59 -15.44
N ASN A 368 2.18 9.17 -15.62
CA ASN A 368 2.58 9.89 -16.81
C ASN A 368 3.30 9.02 -17.86
N HIS A 369 3.37 7.71 -17.68
CA HIS A 369 4.25 6.88 -18.50
C HIS A 369 3.87 6.91 -20.00
N PRO A 370 4.79 7.24 -20.94
CA PRO A 370 4.46 7.45 -22.35
C PRO A 370 3.81 6.25 -23.03
N PHE A 371 4.18 5.01 -22.64
CA PHE A 371 3.55 3.80 -23.18
C PHE A 371 2.03 3.76 -22.93
N ILE A 372 1.57 4.27 -21.79
CA ILE A 372 0.15 4.27 -21.43
C ILE A 372 -0.60 5.21 -22.37
N HIS A 373 -0.09 6.45 -22.49
CA HIS A 373 -0.76 7.50 -23.25
C HIS A 373 -0.62 7.34 -24.77
N LEU A 374 0.50 6.79 -25.24
CA LEU A 374 0.77 6.62 -26.66
C LEU A 374 0.33 5.26 -27.20
N VAL A 375 0.44 4.17 -26.43
CA VAL A 375 0.20 2.81 -26.93
C VAL A 375 -1.10 2.22 -26.39
N LEU A 376 -1.29 2.23 -25.07
CA LEU A 376 -2.45 1.58 -24.43
C LEU A 376 -3.78 2.26 -24.85
N LEU A 377 -3.85 3.59 -24.80
CA LEU A 377 -5.06 4.33 -25.18
C LEU A 377 -5.38 4.17 -26.68
N ARG A 378 -4.37 4.18 -27.56
CA ARG A 378 -4.56 3.98 -29.00
C ARG A 378 -5.14 2.60 -29.31
N ARG A 379 -4.65 1.55 -28.64
CA ARG A 379 -5.18 0.19 -28.80
C ARG A 379 -6.63 0.04 -28.33
N ALA A 380 -7.07 0.90 -27.41
CA ALA A 380 -8.45 0.92 -26.93
C ALA A 380 -9.42 1.72 -27.84
N ASN A 381 -9.04 2.03 -29.10
CA ASN A 381 -9.81 2.84 -30.05
C ASN A 381 -10.22 4.22 -29.51
N ARG A 382 -9.43 4.79 -28.60
CA ARG A 382 -9.69 6.12 -28.05
C ARG A 382 -9.18 7.21 -29.00
N PRO A 383 -9.82 8.39 -28.99
CA PRO A 383 -9.33 9.52 -29.77
C PRO A 383 -7.90 9.87 -29.41
N SER A 384 -7.16 10.40 -30.39
CA SER A 384 -5.82 10.91 -30.17
C SER A 384 -5.83 11.99 -29.10
N GLN A 385 -4.92 11.88 -28.13
CA GLN A 385 -4.77 12.89 -27.08
C GLN A 385 -4.20 14.20 -27.67
N PRO A 386 -4.52 15.36 -27.08
CA PRO A 386 -3.91 16.64 -27.48
C PRO A 386 -2.38 16.60 -27.39
N ARG A 387 -1.69 17.26 -28.34
CA ARG A 387 -0.21 17.26 -28.37
C ARG A 387 0.42 17.87 -27.12
N LEU A 388 -0.17 18.95 -26.60
CA LEU A 388 0.32 19.61 -25.38
C LEU A 388 0.24 18.67 -24.16
N PHE A 389 -0.87 17.95 -24.03
CA PHE A 389 -1.06 16.95 -22.99
C PHE A 389 0.02 15.85 -23.05
N LEU A 390 0.30 15.35 -24.26
CA LEU A 390 1.33 14.32 -24.47
C LEU A 390 2.73 14.82 -24.14
N GLN A 391 3.07 16.06 -24.51
CA GLN A 391 4.36 16.67 -24.18
C GLN A 391 4.53 16.76 -22.67
N GLN A 392 3.55 17.34 -21.95
CA GLN A 392 3.59 17.47 -20.50
C GLN A 392 3.76 16.11 -19.80
N THR A 393 2.99 15.12 -20.24
CA THR A 393 3.05 13.74 -19.73
C THR A 393 4.47 13.15 -19.89
N VAL A 394 5.08 13.29 -21.07
CA VAL A 394 6.43 12.76 -21.33
C VAL A 394 7.47 13.47 -20.46
N ASP A 395 7.39 14.78 -20.33
CA ASP A 395 8.32 15.58 -19.52
C ASP A 395 8.24 15.19 -18.04
N GLN A 396 7.03 15.02 -17.50
CA GLN A 396 6.80 14.53 -16.14
C GLN A 396 7.37 13.13 -15.93
N ALA A 397 7.09 12.19 -16.86
CA ALA A 397 7.62 10.84 -16.74
C ALA A 397 9.15 10.80 -16.71
N MET A 398 9.82 11.59 -17.57
CA MET A 398 11.28 11.68 -17.60
C MET A 398 11.83 12.25 -16.30
N PHE A 399 11.27 13.36 -15.80
CA PHE A 399 11.72 13.99 -14.57
C PHE A 399 11.63 13.04 -13.37
N HIS A 400 10.47 12.42 -13.16
CA HIS A 400 10.25 11.55 -12.00
C HIS A 400 11.01 10.22 -12.09
N SER A 401 11.17 9.64 -13.30
CA SER A 401 11.97 8.42 -13.47
C SER A 401 13.47 8.67 -13.29
N ALA A 402 13.98 9.83 -13.72
CA ALA A 402 15.35 10.24 -13.48
C ALA A 402 15.62 10.37 -11.96
N TRP A 403 14.71 11.01 -11.23
CA TRP A 403 14.81 11.14 -9.77
C TRP A 403 14.96 9.78 -9.07
N VAL A 404 14.07 8.82 -9.38
CA VAL A 404 14.11 7.46 -8.80
C VAL A 404 15.42 6.75 -9.12
N THR A 405 15.92 6.91 -10.34
CA THR A 405 17.18 6.27 -10.78
C THR A 405 18.38 6.86 -10.04
N SER A 406 18.45 8.19 -9.93
CA SER A 406 19.51 8.90 -9.19
C SER A 406 19.50 8.58 -7.70
N ALA A 407 18.31 8.54 -7.07
CA ALA A 407 18.16 8.19 -5.66
C ALA A 407 18.66 6.75 -5.39
N ASN A 408 18.26 5.79 -6.22
CA ASN A 408 18.73 4.40 -6.10
C ASN A 408 20.26 4.29 -6.24
N PHE A 409 20.85 5.01 -7.20
CA PHE A 409 22.30 5.04 -7.36
C PHE A 409 22.99 5.58 -6.10
N TYR A 410 22.48 6.68 -5.53
CA TYR A 410 23.03 7.29 -4.32
C TYR A 410 22.95 6.34 -3.11
N ILE A 411 21.80 5.70 -2.90
CA ILE A 411 21.60 4.71 -1.83
C ILE A 411 22.57 3.53 -2.00
N SER A 412 22.68 2.98 -3.21
CA SER A 412 23.59 1.87 -3.49
C SER A 412 25.06 2.26 -3.29
N TYR A 413 25.43 3.49 -3.62
CA TYR A 413 26.79 4.00 -3.43
C TYR A 413 27.15 4.16 -1.95
N LYS A 414 26.22 4.68 -1.13
CA LYS A 414 26.43 4.88 0.31
C LYS A 414 26.33 3.58 1.11
N ALA A 415 25.55 2.60 0.65
CA ALA A 415 25.42 1.28 1.29
C ALA A 415 26.64 0.37 1.08
N CYS A 416 27.49 0.62 0.07
CA CYS A 416 28.63 -0.22 -0.27
C CYS A 416 29.95 0.58 -0.25
N PRO A 417 30.57 0.82 0.93
CA PRO A 417 31.83 1.56 1.04
C PRO A 417 33.03 0.84 0.39
N ALA A 418 32.91 -0.46 0.06
CA ALA A 418 33.97 -1.28 -0.52
C ALA A 418 34.41 -0.87 -1.95
N LYS A 419 33.73 0.09 -2.59
CA LYS A 419 34.13 0.65 -3.90
C LYS A 419 34.88 1.99 -3.80
N ARG A 420 35.33 2.41 -2.62
CA ARG A 420 36.10 3.66 -2.44
C ARG A 420 37.58 3.57 -2.82
N THR A 421 38.10 2.39 -3.19
CA THR A 421 39.52 2.18 -3.46
C THR A 421 39.77 1.65 -4.86
N THR A 422 39.39 2.38 -5.91
CA THR A 422 40.02 2.26 -7.25
C THR A 422 39.59 3.42 -8.13
N THR A 423 40.20 4.58 -7.92
CA THR A 423 40.45 5.56 -9.00
C THR A 423 41.48 6.57 -8.49
N THR A 424 42.75 6.23 -8.68
CA THR A 424 43.84 7.18 -8.89
C THR A 424 44.30 7.02 -10.31
#